data_AF-A0A2V5Y9E1-F1
#
_entry.id   AF-A0A2V5Y9E1-F1
#
_cell.length_a   1.000
_cell.length_b   1.000
_cell.length_c   1.000
_cell.angle_alpha   90.00
_cell.angle_beta   90.00
_cell.angle_gamma   90.00
#
_symmetry.space_group_name_H-M   'P 1'
#
loop_
_entity.id
_entity.type
_entity.pdbx_description
1 polymer ?
#
loop_
_entity_poly.entity_id
_entity_poly.type
_entity_poly.pdbx_seq_one_letter_code
_entity_poly.pdbx_strand_id
1 'polypeptide(L)' 'LFNSKGDAAIVAIEHGVCTGCHMKVTSATAASARAGKEIVSCENCGRILYEAE' A
#
# COMPACT_ATOMS: atom_id res chain seq x y z
N LEU A 1 1.56 13.63 -13.38
CA LEU A 1 1.06 12.28 -13.01
C LEU A 1 1.26 11.98 -11.51
N PHE A 2 2.43 12.26 -10.92
CA PHE A 2 2.68 12.07 -9.46
C PHE A 2 2.37 13.31 -8.58
N ASN A 3 1.88 14.41 -9.17
CA ASN A 3 1.70 15.70 -8.49
C ASN A 3 0.29 15.90 -7.88
N SER A 4 -0.58 14.89 -7.93
CA SER A 4 -2.03 15.13 -7.84
C SER A 4 -2.72 14.67 -6.56
N LYS A 5 -2.00 14.20 -5.52
CA LYS A 5 -2.68 13.79 -4.29
C LYS A 5 -2.21 14.40 -2.97
N GLY A 6 -1.11 15.17 -2.92
CA GLY A 6 -0.75 15.95 -1.71
C GLY A 6 -0.81 15.16 -0.39
N ASP A 7 -0.51 13.87 -0.45
CA ASP A 7 -0.86 12.87 0.56
C ASP A 7 0.34 11.93 0.76
N ALA A 8 0.31 11.10 1.81
CA ALA A 8 1.44 10.29 2.21
C ALA A 8 1.93 9.33 1.11
N ALA A 9 3.25 9.30 0.89
CA ALA A 9 3.91 8.38 -0.05
C ALA A 9 3.95 6.94 0.47
N ILE A 10 3.93 6.78 1.81
CA ILE A 10 3.94 5.51 2.52
C ILE A 10 2.63 5.44 3.31
N VAL A 11 1.87 4.36 3.16
CA VAL A 11 0.55 4.17 3.77
C VAL A 11 0.39 2.76 4.30
N ALA A 12 -0.43 2.61 5.35
CA ALA A 12 -0.71 1.31 5.94
C ALA A 12 -1.60 0.46 5.02
N ILE A 13 -1.47 -0.85 5.12
CA ILE A 13 -2.51 -1.80 4.73
C ILE A 13 -3.34 -2.14 5.96
N GLU A 14 -4.66 -1.99 5.87
CA GLU A 14 -5.60 -2.45 6.89
C GLU A 14 -6.56 -3.46 6.26
N HIS A 15 -6.63 -4.68 6.78
CA HIS A 15 -7.49 -5.75 6.25
C HIS A 15 -7.33 -6.00 4.72
N GLY A 16 -6.13 -5.78 4.18
CA GLY A 16 -5.86 -5.89 2.74
C GLY A 16 -6.33 -4.68 1.91
N VAL A 17 -6.61 -3.54 2.55
CA VAL A 17 -7.01 -2.28 1.90
C VAL A 17 -5.88 -1.27 2.05
N CYS A 18 -5.52 -0.61 0.95
CA CYS A 18 -4.58 0.51 0.97
C CYS A 18 -5.26 1.74 1.57
N THR A 19 -4.78 2.23 2.71
CA THR A 19 -5.36 3.41 3.40
C THR A 19 -5.20 4.71 2.61
N GLY A 20 -4.32 4.76 1.59
CA GLY A 20 -4.13 5.94 0.74
C GLY A 20 -5.10 6.06 -0.45
N CYS A 21 -5.53 4.95 -1.05
CA CYS A 21 -6.50 4.97 -2.16
C CYS A 21 -7.83 4.29 -1.84
N HIS A 22 -7.95 3.66 -0.67
CA HIS A 22 -9.11 2.91 -0.21
C HIS A 22 -9.53 1.75 -1.13
N MET A 23 -8.60 1.27 -1.97
CA MET A 23 -8.82 0.09 -2.78
C MET A 23 -8.20 -1.14 -2.11
N LYS A 24 -8.87 -2.28 -2.28
CA LYS A 24 -8.33 -3.57 -1.90
C LYS A 24 -7.10 -3.89 -2.76
N VAL A 25 -6.04 -4.35 -2.12
CA VAL A 25 -4.87 -4.90 -2.81
C VAL A 25 -5.03 -6.40 -2.99
N THR A 26 -4.22 -6.99 -3.87
CA THR A 26 -4.21 -8.44 -4.03
C THR A 26 -3.68 -9.14 -2.79
N SER A 27 -4.09 -10.40 -2.61
CA SER A 27 -3.62 -11.24 -1.50
C SER A 27 -2.10 -11.39 -1.49
N ALA A 28 -1.47 -11.43 -2.68
CA ALA A 28 -0.03 -11.48 -2.84
C ALA A 28 0.63 -10.19 -2.35
N THR A 29 0.17 -9.02 -2.81
CA THR A 29 0.66 -7.71 -2.34
C THR A 29 0.54 -7.58 -0.82
N ALA A 30 -0.60 -7.96 -0.25
CA ALA A 30 -0.82 -7.89 1.18
C ALA A 30 0.07 -8.87 1.97
N ALA A 31 0.31 -10.07 1.44
CA ALA A 31 1.24 -11.03 2.03
C ALA A 31 2.70 -10.56 1.96
N SER A 32 3.12 -9.97 0.84
CA SER A 32 4.47 -9.41 0.69
C SER A 32 4.69 -8.23 1.62
N ALA A 33 3.70 -7.33 1.77
CA ALA A 33 3.78 -6.20 2.70
C ALA A 33 3.89 -6.68 4.15
N ARG A 34 3.10 -7.68 4.55
CA ARG A 34 3.20 -8.36 5.85
C ARG A 34 4.55 -9.04 6.10
N ALA A 35 5.15 -9.60 5.05
CA ALA A 35 6.44 -10.27 5.19
C ALA A 35 7.57 -9.28 5.51
N GLY A 36 7.45 -8.01 5.12
CA GLY A 36 8.44 -6.95 5.44
C GLY A 36 9.82 -7.17 4.83
N LYS A 37 9.94 -8.02 3.81
CA LYS A 37 11.23 -8.42 3.19
C LYS A 37 11.64 -7.53 2.01
N GLU A 38 10.69 -6.81 1.44
CA GLU A 38 10.88 -5.99 0.24
C GLU A 38 9.99 -4.75 0.31
N ILE A 39 10.34 -3.72 -0.47
CA ILE A 39 9.48 -2.55 -0.62
C ILE A 39 8.31 -2.95 -1.51
N VAL A 40 7.11 -2.93 -0.94
CA VAL A 40 5.89 -3.27 -1.66
C VAL A 40 5.14 -1.99 -1.99
N SER A 41 4.70 -1.85 -3.23
CA SER A 41 3.87 -0.73 -3.68
C SER A 41 2.45 -1.18 -4.00
N CYS A 42 1.46 -0.33 -3.73
CA CYS A 42 0.08 -0.54 -4.11
C CYS A 42 -0.08 -0.59 -5.64
N GLU A 43 -0.57 -1.71 -6.16
CA GLU A 43 -0.85 -1.88 -7.60
C GLU A 43 -1.89 -0.89 -8.16
N ASN A 44 -2.72 -0.29 -7.29
CA ASN A 44 -3.76 0.65 -7.70
C ASN A 44 -3.30 2.12 -7.77
N CYS A 45 -2.32 2.51 -6.96
CA CYS A 45 -1.94 3.92 -6.83
C CYS A 45 -0.44 4.20 -6.69
N GLY A 46 0.40 3.16 -6.63
CA GLY A 46 1.85 3.26 -6.55
C GLY A 46 2.43 3.65 -5.19
N ARG A 47 1.60 3.90 -4.16
CA ARG A 47 2.10 4.22 -2.80
C ARG A 47 2.81 3.02 -2.18
N ILE A 48 3.85 3.28 -1.39
CA ILE A 48 4.53 2.23 -0.62
C ILE A 48 3.62 1.77 0.50
N LEU A 49 3.54 0.46 0.69
CA LEU A 49 2.70 -0.19 1.66
C LEU A 49 3.55 -0.74 2.81
N TYR A 50 3.03 -0.59 4.03
CA TYR A 50 3.56 -1.28 5.21
C TYR A 50 2.39 -1.93 5.96
N GLU A 51 2.66 -3.01 6.69
CA GLU A 51 1.68 -3.55 7.64
C GLU A 51 1.72 -2.70 8.92
N ALA A 52 0.60 -2.07 9.27
CA ALA A 52 0.43 -1.46 10.57
C ALA A 52 -0.02 -2.58 11.53
N GLU A 53 0.93 -3.12 12.28
CA GLU A 53 0.65 -4.08 13.35
C GLU A 53 0.02 -3.39 14.57
#